data_AF-T1KVD2-F1
#
_entry.id   AF-T1KVD2-F1
#
_cell.length_a   1.000
_cell.length_b   1.000
_cell.length_c   1.000
_cell.angle_alpha   90.00
_cell.angle_beta   90.00
_cell.angle_gamma   90.00
#
_symmetry.space_group_name_H-M   'P 1'
#
loop_
_entity.id
_entity.type
_entity.pdbx_description
1 polymer ?
#
loop_
_entity_poly.entity_id
_entity_poly.type
_entity_poly.pdbx_seq_one_letter_code
_entity_poly.pdbx_strand_id
1 'polypeptide(L)'
;MASCIKLNSLSTKQLTIICSLIATVITIGVVVAITIRNGSPNLQESNIQKYAFKIESPEPQWIQFVDEETSLVNAFNAGTNSDSEPIYVCRVNLGDVILPGAYSSSQASCQVTYGYFIHEHTEFEILIAEDHSIFVWQDVNSYDDNVSNGALIGGISASKYDIKIAKVGRKDDERIGRVDWTTKEALSSIGQYEHKFREYQVLCLYDYSLL
;
A
#
# COMPACT_ATOMS: atom_id res chain seq x y z
N MET A 1 38.78 39.84 5.38
CA MET A 1 39.16 41.26 5.24
C MET A 1 38.50 41.80 3.98
N ALA A 2 37.31 42.37 4.11
CA ALA A 2 36.60 43.00 2.99
C ALA A 2 37.18 44.41 2.79
N SER A 3 37.69 44.67 1.58
CA SER A 3 38.27 45.97 1.23
C SER A 3 37.13 46.96 0.99
N CYS A 4 36.85 47.84 1.95
CA CYS A 4 35.90 48.94 1.79
C CYS A 4 36.48 49.97 0.81
N ILE A 5 35.94 50.02 -0.41
CA ILE A 5 36.27 51.05 -1.39
C ILE A 5 35.74 52.40 -0.87
N LYS A 6 36.65 53.33 -0.54
CA LYS A 6 36.30 54.72 -0.16
C LYS A 6 35.76 55.46 -1.38
N LEU A 7 34.44 55.69 -1.43
CA LEU A 7 33.72 56.37 -2.52
C LEU A 7 34.19 57.83 -2.79
N ASN A 8 34.91 58.46 -1.85
CA ASN A 8 35.37 59.85 -1.99
C ASN A 8 36.63 60.05 -2.85
N SER A 9 37.22 58.98 -3.40
CA SER A 9 38.41 59.08 -4.29
C SER A 9 38.11 58.71 -5.76
N LEU A 10 36.83 58.57 -6.13
CA LEU A 10 36.44 58.17 -7.49
C LEU A 10 36.19 59.38 -8.39
N SER A 11 36.76 59.36 -9.60
CA SER A 11 36.54 60.42 -10.58
C SER A 11 35.07 60.44 -11.02
N THR A 12 34.59 61.61 -11.44
CA THR A 12 33.20 61.84 -11.85
C THR A 12 32.71 60.83 -12.90
N LYS A 13 33.61 60.37 -13.78
CA LYS A 13 33.36 59.34 -14.80
C LYS A 13 33.13 57.94 -14.21
N GLN A 14 33.87 57.57 -13.17
CA GLN A 14 33.70 56.28 -12.49
C GLN A 14 32.41 56.25 -11.66
N LEU A 15 32.05 57.38 -11.04
CA LEU A 15 30.79 57.50 -10.31
C LEU A 15 29.58 57.39 -11.26
N THR A 16 29.66 57.98 -12.46
CA THR A 16 28.58 57.86 -13.46
C THR A 16 28.40 56.43 -13.96
N ILE A 17 29.50 55.69 -14.17
CA ILE A 17 29.44 54.28 -14.59
C ILE A 17 28.81 53.41 -13.50
N ILE A 18 29.19 53.60 -12.23
CA ILE A 18 28.64 52.83 -11.11
C ILE A 18 27.15 53.14 -10.92
N CYS A 19 26.75 54.41 -10.97
CA CYS A 19 25.32 54.79 -10.89
C CYS A 19 24.52 54.22 -12.07
N SER A 20 25.10 54.19 -13.27
CA SER A 20 24.50 53.55 -14.46
C SER A 20 24.29 52.05 -14.25
N LEU A 21 25.27 51.33 -13.71
CA LEU A 21 25.18 49.89 -13.45
C LEU A 21 24.17 49.55 -12.35
N ILE A 22 24.10 50.36 -11.29
CA ILE A 22 23.11 50.18 -10.22
C ILE A 22 21.69 50.41 -10.77
N ALA A 23 21.52 51.45 -11.59
CA ALA A 23 20.23 51.76 -12.20
C ALA A 23 19.74 50.61 -13.12
N THR A 24 20.63 49.99 -13.91
CA THR A 24 20.25 48.86 -14.78
C THR A 24 19.90 47.61 -14.00
N VAL A 25 20.59 47.31 -12.88
CA VAL A 25 20.26 46.16 -12.03
C VAL A 25 18.87 46.34 -11.38
N ILE A 26 18.55 47.55 -10.91
CA ILE A 26 17.25 47.85 -10.32
C ILE A 26 16.14 47.73 -11.38
N THR A 27 16.34 48.27 -12.59
CA THR A 27 15.31 48.17 -13.64
C THR A 27 15.08 46.74 -14.10
N ILE A 28 16.13 45.91 -14.23
CA ILE A 28 15.98 44.47 -14.53
C ILE A 28 15.20 43.77 -13.42
N GLY A 29 15.53 44.03 -12.15
CA GLY A 29 14.80 43.45 -11.02
C GLY A 29 13.32 43.79 -11.01
N VAL A 30 12.97 45.05 -11.29
CA VAL A 30 11.58 45.52 -11.39
C VAL A 30 10.86 44.88 -12.58
N VAL A 31 11.51 44.82 -13.76
CA VAL A 31 10.92 44.18 -14.94
C VAL A 31 10.68 42.69 -14.69
N VAL A 32 11.62 41.95 -14.10
CA VAL A 32 11.43 40.53 -13.76
C VAL A 32 10.30 40.36 -12.76
N ALA A 33 10.21 41.19 -11.72
CA ALA A 33 9.13 41.13 -10.73
C ALA A 33 7.75 41.41 -11.36
N ILE A 34 7.66 42.37 -12.29
CA ILE A 34 6.43 42.67 -13.04
C ILE A 34 6.09 41.53 -13.99
N THR A 35 7.08 40.94 -14.67
CA THR A 35 6.86 39.78 -15.55
C THR A 35 6.44 38.55 -14.77
N ILE A 36 6.92 38.34 -13.54
CA ILE A 36 6.43 37.26 -12.66
C ILE A 36 5.02 37.56 -12.13
N ARG A 37 4.71 38.82 -11.78
CA ARG A 37 3.36 39.23 -11.36
C ARG A 37 2.33 39.14 -12.48
N ASN A 38 2.69 39.54 -13.70
CA ASN A 38 1.80 39.57 -14.86
C ASN A 38 1.83 38.26 -15.65
N GLY A 39 2.89 37.47 -15.50
CA GLY A 39 3.09 36.14 -16.08
C GLY A 39 2.85 35.01 -15.09
N SER A 40 2.21 35.28 -13.95
CA SER A 40 1.44 34.25 -13.27
C SER A 40 0.15 34.11 -14.07
N PRO A 41 0.03 33.14 -15.00
CA PRO A 41 -1.29 32.74 -15.42
C PRO A 41 -2.02 32.42 -14.13
N ASN A 42 -3.19 33.01 -13.97
CA ASN A 42 -4.17 32.59 -12.99
C ASN A 42 -4.36 31.09 -13.22
N LEU A 43 -3.56 30.26 -12.54
CA LEU A 43 -3.75 28.83 -12.47
C LEU A 43 -4.99 28.70 -11.61
N GLN A 44 -6.11 28.80 -12.30
CA GLN A 44 -7.41 28.40 -11.84
C GLN A 44 -7.24 27.06 -11.10
N GLU A 45 -7.23 27.12 -9.77
CA GLU A 45 -7.49 26.00 -8.87
C GLU A 45 -8.80 25.27 -9.24
N SER A 46 -9.64 25.85 -10.09
CA SER A 46 -10.94 25.34 -10.48
C SER A 46 -10.93 24.16 -11.45
N ASN A 47 -9.79 23.76 -12.02
CA ASN A 47 -9.73 22.59 -12.91
C ASN A 47 -8.93 21.41 -12.34
N ILE A 48 -8.02 21.62 -11.38
CA ILE A 48 -7.31 20.51 -10.74
C ILE A 48 -8.25 19.70 -9.85
N GLN A 49 -9.23 20.35 -9.19
CA GLN A 49 -10.31 19.65 -8.48
C GLN A 49 -11.29 18.92 -9.42
N LYS A 50 -11.35 19.31 -10.70
CA LYS A 50 -12.27 18.71 -11.70
C LYS A 50 -11.70 17.45 -12.36
N TYR A 51 -10.37 17.33 -12.38
CA TYR A 51 -9.63 16.15 -12.86
C TYR A 51 -8.94 15.36 -11.75
N ALA A 52 -8.92 15.87 -10.51
CA ALA A 52 -8.86 15.04 -9.32
C ALA A 52 -10.19 14.29 -9.23
N PHE A 53 -10.37 13.34 -10.15
CA PHE A 53 -11.22 12.19 -9.91
C PHE A 53 -10.65 11.57 -8.65
N LYS A 54 -11.22 11.96 -7.51
CA LYS A 54 -11.13 11.20 -6.29
C LYS A 54 -11.79 9.87 -6.66
N ILE A 55 -10.99 8.97 -7.21
CA ILE A 55 -11.29 7.55 -7.20
C ILE A 55 -11.38 7.29 -5.70
N GLU A 56 -12.58 7.38 -5.14
CA GLU A 56 -12.90 6.62 -3.95
C GLU A 56 -12.79 5.17 -4.42
N SER A 57 -11.55 4.68 -4.49
CA SER A 57 -11.29 3.25 -4.60
C SER A 57 -11.83 2.73 -3.28
N PRO A 58 -12.89 1.91 -3.29
CA PRO A 58 -13.42 1.39 -2.04
C PRO A 58 -12.32 0.55 -1.42
N GLU A 59 -11.67 1.10 -0.39
CA GLU A 59 -10.61 0.40 0.32
C GLU A 59 -11.16 -0.95 0.80
N PRO A 60 -10.35 -2.02 0.74
CA PRO A 60 -10.76 -3.32 1.26
C PRO A 60 -11.24 -3.20 2.70
N GLN A 61 -12.36 -3.86 3.01
CA GLN A 61 -12.90 -3.86 4.36
C GLN A 61 -12.86 -5.26 4.95
N TRP A 62 -12.75 -5.30 6.28
CA TRP A 62 -12.89 -6.52 7.06
C TRP A 62 -14.24 -6.45 7.75
N ILE A 63 -15.12 -7.40 7.45
CA ILE A 63 -16.44 -7.49 8.07
C ILE A 63 -16.48 -8.68 9.00
N GLN A 64 -17.14 -8.53 10.14
CA GLN A 64 -17.32 -9.62 11.07
C GLN A 64 -18.23 -10.71 10.46
N PHE A 65 -17.78 -11.96 10.53
CA PHE A 65 -18.62 -13.12 10.28
C PHE A 65 -19.43 -13.43 11.54
N VAL A 66 -20.74 -13.52 11.40
CA VAL A 66 -21.66 -13.79 12.52
C VAL A 66 -22.13 -15.24 12.48
N ASP A 67 -22.58 -15.67 11.32
CA ASP A 67 -23.15 -17.00 11.06
C ASP A 67 -23.22 -17.28 9.53
N GLU A 68 -23.76 -18.43 9.16
CA GLU A 68 -23.95 -18.86 7.76
C GLU A 68 -24.87 -17.94 6.93
N GLU A 69 -25.67 -17.08 7.57
CA GLU A 69 -26.50 -16.07 6.87
C GLU A 69 -25.69 -14.80 6.56
N THR A 70 -24.48 -14.67 7.10
CA THR A 70 -23.56 -13.57 6.78
C THR A 70 -23.35 -13.50 5.28
N SER A 71 -23.71 -12.37 4.69
CA SER A 71 -23.58 -12.16 3.26
C SER A 71 -22.12 -12.21 2.84
N LEU A 72 -21.78 -13.17 1.97
CA LEU A 72 -20.49 -13.23 1.28
C LEU A 72 -20.48 -12.37 -0.01
N VAL A 73 -21.47 -11.47 -0.17
CA VAL A 73 -21.45 -10.48 -1.24
C VAL A 73 -20.16 -9.67 -1.10
N ASN A 74 -19.44 -9.49 -2.20
CA ASN A 74 -18.17 -8.80 -2.26
C ASN A 74 -17.01 -9.46 -1.48
N ALA A 75 -17.21 -10.64 -0.88
CA ALA A 75 -16.12 -11.40 -0.27
C ALA A 75 -15.08 -11.79 -1.33
N PHE A 76 -13.82 -11.52 -1.03
CA PHE A 76 -12.74 -11.80 -1.97
C PHE A 76 -12.49 -13.31 -2.07
N ASN A 77 -12.82 -13.88 -3.22
CA ASN A 77 -12.53 -15.27 -3.54
C ASN A 77 -11.03 -15.39 -3.87
N ALA A 78 -10.31 -16.12 -3.02
CA ALA A 78 -8.86 -16.27 -3.07
C ALA A 78 -8.40 -17.49 -3.91
N GLY A 79 -9.33 -18.31 -4.41
CA GLY A 79 -9.06 -19.51 -5.19
C GLY A 79 -10.08 -20.61 -4.89
N THR A 80 -9.67 -21.85 -5.11
CA THR A 80 -10.52 -23.01 -4.88
C THR A 80 -9.74 -24.07 -4.10
N ASN A 81 -10.36 -24.74 -3.14
CA ASN A 81 -9.73 -25.88 -2.46
C ASN A 81 -9.78 -27.16 -3.32
N SER A 82 -9.16 -28.24 -2.85
CA SER A 82 -9.16 -29.55 -3.52
C SER A 82 -10.54 -30.15 -3.76
N ASP A 83 -11.55 -29.71 -3.02
CA ASP A 83 -12.94 -30.16 -3.14
C ASP A 83 -13.74 -29.30 -4.13
N SER A 84 -13.07 -28.43 -4.89
CA SER A 84 -13.68 -27.50 -5.84
C SER A 84 -14.56 -26.43 -5.19
N GLU A 85 -14.33 -26.12 -3.92
CA GLU A 85 -15.08 -25.10 -3.18
C GLU A 85 -14.31 -23.77 -3.14
N PRO A 86 -15.02 -22.64 -3.26
CA PRO A 86 -14.38 -21.32 -3.16
C PRO A 86 -13.81 -21.12 -1.75
N ILE A 87 -12.60 -20.57 -1.70
CA ILE A 87 -11.95 -20.16 -0.44
C ILE A 87 -11.93 -18.64 -0.37
N TYR A 88 -12.28 -18.11 0.79
CA TYR A 88 -12.29 -16.67 1.07
C TYR A 88 -11.19 -16.32 2.06
N VAL A 89 -10.64 -15.12 1.94
CA VAL A 89 -9.68 -14.63 2.95
C VAL A 89 -10.43 -14.24 4.20
N CYS A 90 -10.04 -14.84 5.32
CA CYS A 90 -10.51 -14.47 6.65
C CYS A 90 -9.34 -14.06 7.54
N ARG A 91 -9.64 -13.46 8.69
CA ARG A 91 -8.66 -13.25 9.76
C ARG A 91 -9.31 -13.44 11.13
N VAL A 92 -8.52 -13.92 12.08
CA VAL A 92 -8.94 -14.19 13.45
C VAL A 92 -8.19 -13.29 14.41
N ASN A 93 -8.91 -12.66 15.33
CA ASN A 93 -8.31 -11.90 16.44
C ASN A 93 -8.17 -12.80 17.67
N LEU A 94 -6.93 -13.08 18.08
CA LEU A 94 -6.58 -13.90 19.24
C LEU A 94 -6.18 -13.03 20.46
N GLY A 95 -6.47 -11.73 20.41
CA GLY A 95 -6.17 -10.75 21.47
C GLY A 95 -4.92 -9.93 21.16
N ASP A 96 -3.74 -10.54 21.30
CA ASP A 96 -2.45 -9.88 21.01
C ASP A 96 -1.99 -10.05 19.55
N VAL A 97 -2.57 -11.02 18.85
CA VAL A 97 -2.29 -11.37 17.45
C VAL A 97 -3.57 -11.34 16.61
N ILE A 98 -3.46 -10.85 15.38
CA ILE A 98 -4.46 -11.06 14.32
C ILE A 98 -3.80 -11.90 13.23
N LEU A 99 -4.39 -13.05 12.89
CA LEU A 99 -3.85 -14.00 11.91
C LEU A 99 -4.79 -14.13 10.71
N PRO A 100 -4.29 -13.96 9.47
CA PRO A 100 -5.07 -14.28 8.27
C PRO A 100 -5.11 -15.79 8.02
N GLY A 101 -6.15 -16.23 7.33
CA GLY A 101 -6.46 -17.63 7.05
C GLY A 101 -7.43 -17.82 5.90
N ALA A 102 -7.99 -19.03 5.82
CA ALA A 102 -8.94 -19.45 4.80
C ALA A 102 -10.31 -19.76 5.40
N TYR A 103 -11.38 -19.33 4.75
CA TYR A 103 -12.76 -19.72 5.05
C TYR A 103 -13.38 -20.42 3.84
N SER A 104 -14.03 -21.56 4.05
CA SER A 104 -14.94 -22.18 3.07
C SER A 104 -16.29 -22.45 3.70
N SER A 105 -17.37 -22.31 2.94
CA SER A 105 -18.74 -22.45 3.46
C SER A 105 -19.03 -23.87 3.99
N SER A 106 -18.33 -24.89 3.50
CA SER A 106 -18.46 -26.28 3.97
C SER A 106 -17.96 -26.51 5.39
N GLN A 107 -16.95 -25.74 5.81
CA GLN A 107 -16.33 -25.86 7.12
C GLN A 107 -16.98 -24.94 8.15
N ALA A 108 -17.68 -23.89 7.70
CA ALA A 108 -18.32 -22.87 8.52
C ALA A 108 -17.39 -22.25 9.59
N SER A 109 -16.08 -22.22 9.33
CA SER A 109 -15.06 -21.68 10.24
C SER A 109 -13.86 -21.13 9.47
N CYS A 110 -13.18 -20.15 10.06
CA CYS A 110 -11.92 -19.64 9.56
C CYS A 110 -10.76 -20.49 10.06
N GLN A 111 -10.00 -21.07 9.15
CA GLN A 111 -8.79 -21.84 9.43
C GLN A 111 -7.56 -20.95 9.37
N VAL A 112 -6.86 -20.84 10.50
CA VAL A 112 -5.58 -20.13 10.62
C VAL A 112 -4.48 -21.08 11.09
N THR A 113 -3.24 -20.83 10.69
CA THR A 113 -2.10 -21.64 11.11
C THR A 113 -1.26 -20.94 12.18
N TYR A 114 -1.00 -21.63 13.28
CA TYR A 114 -0.03 -21.24 14.29
C TYR A 114 0.41 -22.44 15.12
N GLY A 115 1.58 -22.35 15.76
CA GLY A 115 2.06 -23.40 16.65
C GLY A 115 2.23 -24.77 15.99
N TYR A 116 2.53 -24.82 14.68
CA TYR A 116 2.65 -26.02 13.85
C TYR A 116 1.34 -26.73 13.47
N PHE A 117 0.19 -26.20 13.86
CA PHE A 117 -1.12 -26.80 13.60
C PHE A 117 -2.07 -25.82 12.91
N ILE A 118 -3.19 -26.35 12.43
CA ILE A 118 -4.33 -25.59 11.97
C ILE A 118 -5.30 -25.42 13.13
N HIS A 119 -5.88 -24.24 13.24
CA HIS A 119 -6.86 -23.90 14.24
C HIS A 119 -8.09 -23.31 13.57
N GLU A 120 -9.26 -23.81 13.96
CA GLU A 120 -10.55 -23.41 13.43
C GLU A 120 -11.22 -22.44 14.39
N HIS A 121 -11.74 -21.33 13.86
CA HIS A 121 -12.40 -20.30 14.64
C HIS A 121 -13.73 -19.92 14.01
N THR A 122 -14.77 -19.83 14.83
CA THR A 122 -16.12 -19.42 14.41
C THR A 122 -16.33 -17.90 14.51
N GLU A 123 -15.47 -17.21 15.27
CA GLU A 123 -15.45 -15.75 15.36
C GLU A 123 -14.26 -15.21 14.55
N PHE A 124 -14.55 -14.57 13.43
CA PHE A 124 -13.53 -14.07 12.50
C PHE A 124 -14.09 -12.93 11.65
N GLU A 125 -13.21 -12.29 10.88
CA GLU A 125 -13.59 -11.31 9.88
C GLU A 125 -13.28 -11.82 8.47
N ILE A 126 -14.07 -11.43 7.49
CA ILE A 126 -13.90 -11.74 6.07
C ILE A 126 -13.44 -10.48 5.33
N LEU A 127 -12.50 -10.65 4.41
CA LEU A 127 -12.06 -9.59 3.51
C LEU A 127 -13.11 -9.39 2.40
N ILE A 128 -13.62 -8.17 2.28
CA ILE A 128 -14.52 -7.76 1.21
C ILE A 128 -13.94 -6.58 0.43
N ALA A 129 -14.31 -6.48 -0.84
CA ALA A 129 -14.12 -5.29 -1.67
C ALA A 129 -15.20 -5.23 -2.75
N GLU A 130 -15.71 -4.06 -3.07
CA GLU A 130 -16.69 -3.91 -4.16
C GLU A 130 -16.04 -4.18 -5.53
N ASP A 131 -14.80 -3.72 -5.72
CA ASP A 131 -14.00 -3.99 -6.90
C ASP A 131 -12.85 -4.94 -6.54
N HIS A 132 -12.93 -6.18 -7.01
CA HIS A 132 -11.88 -7.18 -6.77
C HIS A 132 -10.65 -6.99 -7.66
N SER A 133 -10.71 -6.14 -8.69
CA SER A 133 -9.58 -5.88 -9.59
C SER A 133 -8.44 -5.10 -8.91
N ILE A 134 -8.73 -4.50 -7.75
CA ILE A 134 -7.72 -3.88 -6.89
C ILE A 134 -6.79 -4.91 -6.26
N PHE A 135 -7.14 -6.20 -6.29
CA PHE A 135 -6.30 -7.25 -5.73
C PHE A 135 -5.48 -7.93 -6.81
N VAL A 136 -4.18 -8.06 -6.55
CA VAL A 136 -3.25 -8.82 -7.40
C VAL A 136 -2.49 -9.83 -6.56
N TRP A 137 -2.42 -11.07 -7.06
CA TRP A 137 -1.51 -12.07 -6.52
C TRP A 137 -0.13 -11.87 -7.14
N GLN A 138 0.86 -11.56 -6.32
CA GLN A 138 2.23 -11.39 -6.74
C GLN A 138 3.06 -12.62 -6.37
N ASP A 139 3.72 -13.22 -7.35
CA ASP A 139 4.66 -14.33 -7.12
C ASP A 139 5.88 -13.83 -6.32
N VAL A 140 6.25 -14.60 -5.30
CA VAL A 140 7.32 -14.29 -4.37
C VAL A 140 8.17 -15.52 -4.11
N ASN A 141 9.50 -15.31 -4.08
CA ASN A 141 10.41 -16.22 -3.43
C ASN A 141 10.87 -15.67 -2.06
N SER A 142 10.98 -16.53 -1.05
CA SER A 142 11.44 -16.14 0.30
C SER A 142 12.84 -15.51 0.33
N TYR A 143 13.65 -15.69 -0.71
CA TYR A 143 14.96 -15.06 -0.85
C TYR A 143 14.92 -13.65 -1.47
N ASP A 144 13.77 -13.22 -1.98
CA ASP A 144 13.62 -11.89 -2.58
C ASP A 144 13.47 -10.83 -1.49
N ASP A 145 14.16 -9.70 -1.62
CA ASP A 145 14.08 -8.61 -0.65
C ASP A 145 12.76 -7.81 -0.74
N ASN A 146 11.98 -8.00 -1.80
CA ASN A 146 10.87 -7.11 -2.19
C ASN A 146 9.47 -7.66 -1.90
N VAL A 147 9.33 -8.65 -1.01
CA VAL A 147 8.04 -9.28 -0.63
C VAL A 147 7.00 -8.28 -0.07
N SER A 148 7.38 -7.03 0.18
CA SER A 148 6.60 -6.08 0.99
C SER A 148 5.92 -4.96 0.23
N ASN A 149 6.32 -4.65 -1.00
CA ASN A 149 5.76 -3.50 -1.70
C ASN A 149 4.34 -3.81 -2.17
N GLY A 150 3.36 -3.05 -1.68
CA GLY A 150 1.94 -3.18 -2.05
C GLY A 150 1.21 -4.35 -1.37
N ALA A 151 1.87 -5.16 -0.54
CA ALA A 151 1.25 -6.29 0.14
C ALA A 151 0.12 -5.84 1.10
N LEU A 152 -1.04 -6.47 0.99
CA LEU A 152 -2.16 -6.25 1.90
C LEU A 152 -1.83 -6.84 3.27
N ILE A 153 -2.03 -6.03 4.31
CA ILE A 153 -1.86 -6.46 5.70
C ILE A 153 -3.11 -7.23 6.12
N GLY A 154 -2.95 -8.54 6.33
CA GLY A 154 -4.01 -9.43 6.80
C GLY A 154 -4.11 -9.53 8.32
N GLY A 155 -3.09 -9.07 9.04
CA GLY A 155 -3.07 -9.13 10.49
C GLY A 155 -1.81 -8.54 11.10
N ILE A 156 -1.63 -8.76 12.39
CA ILE A 156 -0.53 -8.20 13.18
C ILE A 156 -0.04 -9.25 14.18
N SER A 157 1.28 -9.40 14.28
CA SER A 157 1.90 -10.29 15.26
C SER A 157 1.88 -9.70 16.68
N ALA A 158 2.14 -10.54 17.68
CA ALA A 158 2.27 -10.11 19.08
C ALA A 158 3.36 -9.03 19.24
N SER A 159 4.43 -9.14 18.43
CA SER A 159 5.54 -8.18 18.36
C SER A 159 5.25 -6.95 17.49
N LYS A 160 4.00 -6.75 17.04
CA LYS A 160 3.57 -5.61 16.22
C LYS A 160 4.19 -5.50 14.82
N TYR A 161 4.65 -6.63 14.28
CA TYR A 161 4.96 -6.74 12.86
C TYR A 161 3.71 -7.10 12.06
N ASP A 162 3.58 -6.47 10.90
CA ASP A 162 2.53 -6.76 9.93
C ASP A 162 2.62 -8.20 9.42
N ILE A 163 1.48 -8.85 9.33
CA ILE A 163 1.33 -10.19 8.77
C ILE A 163 0.61 -10.08 7.43
N LYS A 164 1.26 -10.57 6.39
CA LYS A 164 0.74 -10.54 5.02
C LYS A 164 -0.02 -11.83 4.71
N ILE A 165 -0.95 -11.73 3.78
CA ILE A 165 -1.74 -12.86 3.29
C ILE A 165 -0.93 -13.59 2.23
N ALA A 166 -0.73 -14.88 2.45
CA ALA A 166 -0.03 -15.76 1.51
C ALA A 166 -1.02 -16.72 0.86
N LYS A 167 -0.74 -17.08 -0.40
CA LYS A 167 -1.39 -18.18 -1.10
C LYS A 167 -0.34 -19.15 -1.62
N VAL A 168 -0.60 -20.43 -1.43
CA VAL A 168 0.26 -21.53 -1.90
C VAL A 168 -0.59 -22.59 -2.59
N GLY A 169 0.08 -23.55 -3.23
CA GLY A 169 -0.59 -24.65 -3.91
C GLY A 169 -0.67 -24.45 -5.42
N ARG A 170 -1.52 -25.24 -6.06
CA ARG A 170 -1.76 -25.20 -7.50
C ARG A 170 -3.18 -24.72 -7.74
N LYS A 171 -3.47 -24.38 -8.98
CA LYS A 171 -4.84 -24.11 -9.41
C LYS A 171 -5.75 -25.29 -9.01
N ASP A 172 -6.90 -24.98 -8.41
CA ASP A 172 -7.90 -25.92 -7.92
C ASP A 172 -7.47 -26.72 -6.68
N ASP A 173 -6.39 -26.29 -6.02
CA ASP A 173 -5.94 -26.77 -4.71
C ASP A 173 -5.12 -25.67 -4.01
N GLU A 174 -5.68 -24.45 -4.04
CA GLU A 174 -5.11 -23.27 -3.42
C GLU A 174 -5.34 -23.28 -1.92
N ARG A 175 -4.39 -22.71 -1.19
CA ARG A 175 -4.43 -22.62 0.26
C ARG A 175 -3.99 -21.24 0.70
N ILE A 176 -4.79 -20.63 1.55
CA ILE A 176 -4.50 -19.31 2.12
C ILE A 176 -3.80 -19.50 3.46
N GLY A 177 -2.91 -18.58 3.77
CA GLY A 177 -2.19 -18.56 5.02
C GLY A 177 -1.49 -17.22 5.21
N ARG A 178 -0.33 -17.26 5.86
CA ARG A 178 0.39 -16.05 6.27
C ARG A 178 1.86 -16.08 5.89
N VAL A 179 2.46 -14.91 5.72
CA VAL A 179 3.92 -14.79 5.58
C VAL A 179 4.55 -14.70 6.96
N ASP A 180 5.56 -15.53 7.22
CA ASP A 180 6.38 -15.43 8.42
C ASP A 180 7.29 -14.20 8.35
N TRP A 181 7.23 -13.34 9.37
CA TRP A 181 8.00 -12.10 9.38
C TRP A 181 9.51 -12.34 9.54
N THR A 182 9.92 -13.46 10.14
CA THR A 182 11.32 -13.80 10.40
C THR A 182 11.95 -14.49 9.20
N THR A 183 11.32 -15.55 8.70
CA THR A 183 11.89 -16.37 7.62
C THR A 183 11.46 -15.93 6.23
N LYS A 184 10.45 -15.06 6.11
CA LYS A 184 9.83 -14.65 4.84
C LYS A 184 9.28 -15.82 4.03
N GLU A 185 9.02 -16.95 4.66
CA GLU A 185 8.35 -18.10 4.06
C GLU A 185 6.85 -17.97 4.27
N ALA A 186 6.05 -18.47 3.33
CA ALA A 186 4.63 -18.64 3.56
C ALA A 186 4.38 -19.84 4.48
N LEU A 187 3.40 -19.69 5.36
CA LEU A 187 2.90 -20.70 6.28
C LEU A 187 1.45 -20.98 5.90
N SER A 188 1.16 -22.23 5.55
CA SER A 188 -0.19 -22.66 5.18
C SER A 188 -0.36 -24.16 5.48
N SER A 189 -1.60 -24.63 5.40
CA SER A 189 -2.01 -25.98 5.81
C SER A 189 -1.58 -27.07 4.85
N ILE A 190 -1.06 -28.20 5.33
CA ILE A 190 -1.12 -29.49 4.61
C ILE A 190 -1.71 -30.53 5.55
N GLY A 191 -2.89 -31.07 5.21
CA GLY A 191 -3.64 -31.90 6.13
C GLY A 191 -4.03 -31.12 7.37
N GLN A 192 -3.51 -31.50 8.54
CA GLN A 192 -3.78 -30.87 9.84
C GLN A 192 -2.59 -30.04 10.38
N TYR A 193 -1.53 -29.89 9.57
CA TYR A 193 -0.26 -29.30 10.00
C TYR A 193 0.06 -28.02 9.24
N GLU A 194 0.75 -27.10 9.90
CA GLU A 194 1.35 -25.92 9.27
C GLU A 194 2.64 -26.32 8.55
N HIS A 195 2.74 -25.96 7.28
CA HIS A 195 3.90 -26.20 6.43
C HIS A 195 4.48 -24.88 5.92
N LYS A 196 5.80 -24.88 5.70
CA LYS A 196 6.53 -23.74 5.15
C LYS A 196 6.71 -23.87 3.65
N PHE A 197 6.55 -22.75 2.94
CA PHE A 197 6.70 -22.65 1.49
C PHE A 197 7.60 -21.47 1.14
N ARG A 198 8.59 -21.72 0.29
CA ARG A 198 9.53 -20.70 -0.18
C ARG A 198 9.03 -19.96 -1.41
N GLU A 199 8.23 -20.63 -2.23
CA GLU A 199 7.58 -20.07 -3.40
C GLU A 199 6.09 -19.99 -3.10
N TYR A 200 5.54 -18.78 -3.21
CA TYR A 200 4.17 -18.49 -2.85
C TYR A 200 3.73 -17.20 -3.52
N GLN A 201 2.46 -16.86 -3.38
CA GLN A 201 1.91 -15.59 -3.82
C GLN A 201 1.53 -14.74 -2.61
N VAL A 202 1.79 -13.44 -2.67
CA VAL A 202 1.31 -12.46 -1.70
C VAL A 202 0.14 -11.69 -2.29
N LEU A 203 -0.89 -11.46 -1.50
CA LEU A 203 -2.00 -10.60 -1.91
C LEU A 203 -1.55 -9.14 -1.81
N CYS A 204 -1.56 -8.43 -2.92
CA CYS A 204 -1.19 -7.02 -3.00
C CYS A 204 -2.38 -6.16 -3.47
N LEU A 205 -2.35 -4.88 -3.10
CA LEU A 205 -3.21 -3.86 -3.69
C LEU A 205 -2.56 -3.33 -4.96
N TYR A 206 -3.31 -3.35 -6.06
CA TYR A 206 -2.93 -2.74 -7.31
C TYR A 206 -3.10 -1.22 -7.20
N ASP A 207 -1.98 -0.50 -7.11
CA ASP A 207 -2.00 0.96 -7.04
C ASP A 207 -2.04 1.54 -8.47
N TYR A 208 -3.20 2.06 -8.86
CA TYR A 208 -3.35 2.82 -10.11
C TYR A 208 -2.56 4.14 -10.11
N SER A 209 -2.07 4.62 -8.96
CA SER A 209 -1.35 5.89 -8.82
C SER A 209 0.08 5.86 -9.37
N LEU A 210 0.58 4.68 -9.76
CA LEU A 210 1.91 4.48 -10.33
C LEU A 210 1.92 4.33 -11.87
N LEU A 211 0.76 4.46 -12.52
CA LEU A 211 0.59 4.54 -13.97
C LEU A 211 0.44 5.99 -14.44
#